data_AF-A0A958SWT6-F1
#
_entry.id   AF-A0A958SWT6-F1
#
_cell.length_a   1.000
_cell.length_b   1.000
_cell.length_c   1.000
_cell.angle_alpha   90.00
_cell.angle_beta   90.00
_cell.angle_gamma   90.00
#
_symmetry.space_group_name_H-M   'P 1'
#
loop_
_entity.id
_entity.type
_entity.pdbx_description
1 polymer ?
#
loop_
_entity_poly.entity_id
_entity_poly.type
_entity_poly.pdbx_seq_one_letter_code
_entity_poly.pdbx_strand_id
1 'polypeptide(L)'
;MKNFILKSFSYIFHPVFMPLLGVAFYFSKSPRDIPIEIIWAKLVSTSILTFLLPILLYFLLKNIGRVQSIFLKTTQERIIPLLINSIIVFLMLRKVFSAYEFVELYGFFTGILISNLACLILALLKFKAS
;
A
#
# COMPACT_ATOMS: atom_id res chain seq x y z
N MET A 1 -5.67 17.14 -25.00
CA MET A 1 -6.57 16.05 -24.57
C MET A 1 -5.81 14.79 -24.10
N LYS A 2 -4.86 14.25 -24.88
CA LYS A 2 -4.03 13.07 -24.50
C LYS A 2 -3.35 13.16 -23.12
N ASN A 3 -2.77 14.33 -22.80
CA ASN A 3 -2.08 14.53 -21.51
C ASN A 3 -3.01 14.51 -20.30
N PHE A 4 -4.29 14.86 -20.46
CA PHE A 4 -5.27 14.84 -19.37
C PHE A 4 -5.66 13.40 -19.03
N ILE A 5 -5.95 12.59 -20.06
CA ILE A 5 -6.27 11.17 -19.90
C ILE A 5 -5.11 10.42 -19.24
N LEU A 6 -3.87 10.63 -19.71
CA LEU A 6 -2.68 9.99 -19.13
C LEU A 6 -2.44 10.40 -17.67
N LYS A 7 -2.67 11.68 -17.32
CA LYS A 7 -2.56 12.15 -15.93
C LYS A 7 -3.63 11.53 -15.02
N SER A 8 -4.87 11.44 -15.50
CA SER A 8 -5.98 10.85 -14.75
C SER A 8 -5.75 9.37 -14.50
N PHE A 9 -5.29 8.61 -15.51
CA PHE A 9 -4.90 7.20 -15.32
C PHE A 9 -3.76 7.05 -14.31
N SER A 10 -2.72 7.88 -14.42
CA SER A 10 -1.60 7.84 -13.46
C SER A 10 -2.02 8.17 -12.02
N TYR A 11 -3.10 8.95 -11.83
CA TYR A 11 -3.62 9.29 -10.51
C TYR A 11 -4.53 8.20 -9.93
N ILE A 12 -5.40 7.61 -10.76
CA ILE A 12 -6.29 6.50 -10.33
C ILE A 12 -5.48 5.25 -10.00
N PHE A 13 -4.50 4.91 -10.84
CA PHE A 13 -3.60 3.78 -10.63
C PHE A 13 -2.37 4.15 -9.79
N HIS A 14 -2.44 5.25 -9.02
CA HIS A 14 -1.35 5.60 -8.13
C HIS A 14 -1.17 4.49 -7.08
N PRO A 15 0.07 4.10 -6.72
CA PRO A 15 0.35 3.00 -5.79
C PRO A 15 -0.34 3.11 -4.42
N VAL A 16 -0.76 4.32 -4.03
CA VAL A 16 -1.50 4.58 -2.79
C VAL A 16 -2.98 4.19 -2.90
N PHE A 17 -3.61 4.36 -4.07
CA PHE A 17 -5.01 3.96 -4.30
C PHE A 17 -5.15 2.51 -4.73
N MET A 18 -4.08 1.92 -5.28
CA MET A 18 -4.08 0.57 -5.84
C MET A 18 -4.54 -0.53 -4.85
N PRO A 19 -4.14 -0.52 -3.55
CA PRO A 19 -4.63 -1.48 -2.57
C PRO A 19 -6.14 -1.41 -2.36
N LEU A 20 -6.68 -0.19 -2.27
CA LEU A 20 -8.11 0.06 -2.09
C LEU A 20 -8.90 -0.43 -3.31
N LEU A 21 -8.41 -0.11 -4.51
CA LEU A 21 -9.02 -0.54 -5.77
C LEU A 21 -9.02 -2.06 -5.91
N GLY A 22 -7.93 -2.74 -5.52
CA GLY A 22 -7.86 -4.20 -5.55
C GLY A 22 -8.92 -4.86 -4.65
N VAL A 23 -9.13 -4.32 -3.44
CA VAL A 23 -10.14 -4.80 -2.50
C VAL A 23 -11.56 -4.51 -3.02
N ALA A 24 -11.82 -3.31 -3.51
CA ALA A 24 -13.11 -2.93 -4.07
C ALA A 24 -13.47 -3.76 -5.31
N PHE A 25 -12.49 -3.98 -6.20
CA PHE A 25 -12.66 -4.79 -7.39
C PHE A 25 -12.99 -6.25 -7.04
N TYR A 26 -12.28 -6.81 -6.06
CA TYR A 26 -12.54 -8.16 -5.59
C TYR A 26 -13.96 -8.33 -5.07
N PHE A 27 -14.43 -7.48 -4.16
CA PHE A 27 -15.79 -7.60 -3.63
C PHE A 27 -16.88 -7.28 -4.66
N SER A 28 -16.58 -6.48 -5.67
CA SER A 28 -17.52 -6.21 -6.77
C SER A 28 -17.68 -7.38 -7.74
N LYS A 29 -16.66 -8.22 -7.91
CA LYS A 29 -16.64 -9.32 -8.90
C LYS A 29 -16.69 -10.71 -8.28
N SER A 30 -16.42 -10.83 -6.99
CA SER A 30 -16.49 -12.09 -6.27
C SER A 30 -17.94 -12.61 -6.31
N PRO A 31 -18.17 -13.84 -6.79
CA PRO A 31 -19.50 -14.47 -6.78
C PRO A 31 -19.92 -14.97 -5.39
N ARG A 32 -19.09 -14.77 -4.36
CA ARG A 32 -19.40 -15.14 -2.98
C ARG A 32 -20.39 -14.17 -2.36
N ASP A 33 -21.40 -14.73 -1.69
CA ASP A 33 -22.42 -13.96 -0.98
C ASP A 33 -21.91 -13.54 0.41
N ILE A 34 -21.07 -12.50 0.41
CA ILE A 34 -20.39 -12.01 1.61
C ILE A 34 -21.26 -10.92 2.26
N PRO A 35 -21.55 -11.02 3.58
CA PRO A 35 -22.28 -9.99 4.30
C PRO A 35 -21.70 -8.59 4.07
N ILE A 36 -22.56 -7.63 3.77
CA ILE A 36 -22.18 -6.26 3.43
C ILE A 36 -21.34 -5.61 4.54
N GLU A 37 -21.60 -5.96 5.81
CA GLU A 37 -20.86 -5.51 6.98
C GLU A 37 -19.37 -5.92 6.93
N ILE A 38 -19.09 -7.14 6.47
CA ILE A 38 -17.72 -7.64 6.32
C ILE A 38 -17.01 -6.90 5.19
N ILE A 39 -17.70 -6.68 4.07
CA ILE A 39 -17.15 -5.93 2.92
C ILE A 39 -16.75 -4.52 3.36
N TRP A 40 -17.66 -3.81 4.03
CA TRP A 40 -17.37 -2.47 4.56
C TRP A 40 -16.25 -2.47 5.59
N ALA A 41 -16.24 -3.43 6.52
CA ALA A 41 -15.17 -3.54 7.51
C ALA A 41 -13.80 -3.71 6.85
N LYS A 42 -13.68 -4.55 5.80
CA LYS A 42 -12.42 -4.75 5.07
C LYS A 42 -12.02 -3.52 4.24
N LEU A 43 -12.96 -2.86 3.58
CA LEU A 43 -12.69 -1.63 2.81
C LEU A 43 -12.24 -0.47 3.70
N VAL A 44 -12.91 -0.28 4.85
CA VAL A 44 -12.55 0.75 5.83
C VAL A 44 -11.19 0.44 6.46
N SER A 45 -10.96 -0.81 6.87
CA SER A 45 -9.66 -1.25 7.42
C SER A 45 -8.52 -1.03 6.42
N THR A 46 -8.76 -1.36 5.15
CA THR A 46 -7.81 -1.11 4.06
C THR A 46 -7.56 0.39 3.92
N SER A 47 -8.60 1.23 3.87
CA SER A 47 -8.46 2.68 3.76
C SER A 47 -7.63 3.28 4.90
N ILE A 48 -7.91 2.88 6.14
CA ILE A 48 -7.19 3.35 7.33
C ILE A 48 -5.70 2.97 7.24
N LEU A 49 -5.41 1.72 6.91
CA LEU A 49 -4.02 1.25 6.83
C LEU A 49 -3.26 1.86 5.64
N THR A 50 -3.94 2.18 4.54
CA THR A 50 -3.29 2.67 3.32
C THR A 50 -3.11 4.19 3.31
N PHE A 51 -3.99 4.96 3.96
CA PHE A 51 -3.93 6.43 3.98
C PHE A 51 -3.58 6.98 5.35
N LEU A 52 -4.33 6.60 6.39
CA LEU A 52 -4.22 7.21 7.71
C LEU A 52 -2.93 6.80 8.41
N LEU A 53 -2.59 5.51 8.35
CA LEU A 53 -1.41 4.98 9.03
C LEU A 53 -0.07 5.54 8.48
N PRO A 54 0.17 5.63 7.15
CA PRO A 54 1.36 6.29 6.64
C PRO A 54 1.46 7.76 7.04
N ILE A 55 0.34 8.48 7.05
CA ILE A 55 0.31 9.89 7.46
C ILE A 55 0.70 10.01 8.95
N LEU A 56 0.11 9.20 9.81
CA LEU A 56 0.44 9.16 11.25
C LEU A 56 1.91 8.82 11.48
N LEU A 57 2.42 7.78 10.81
CA LEU A 57 3.82 7.37 10.92
C LEU A 57 4.77 8.47 10.40
N TYR A 58 4.39 9.18 9.35
CA TYR A 58 5.15 10.32 8.85
C TYR A 58 5.24 11.44 9.91
N PHE A 59 4.11 11.81 10.53
CA PHE A 59 4.11 12.81 11.61
C PHE A 59 4.95 12.38 12.82
N LEU A 60 4.88 11.10 13.21
CA LEU A 60 5.71 10.56 14.30
C LEU A 60 7.20 10.64 13.95
N LEU A 61 7.59 10.21 12.76
CA LEU A 61 8.98 10.27 12.31
C LEU A 61 9.53 11.69 12.20
N LYS A 62 8.67 12.64 11.79
CA LYS A 62 8.98 14.07 11.75
C LYS A 62 9.22 14.61 13.17
N ASN A 63 8.38 14.26 14.13
CA ASN A 63 8.52 14.71 15.53
C ASN A 63 9.78 14.14 16.21
N ILE A 64 10.23 12.94 15.83
CA ILE A 64 11.46 12.32 16.36
C ILE A 64 12.73 12.85 15.63
N GLY A 65 12.58 13.73 14.63
CA GLY A 65 13.70 14.30 13.89
C GLY A 65 14.38 13.33 12.91
N ARG A 66 13.77 12.16 12.65
CA ARG A 66 14.29 11.13 11.73
C ARG A 66 14.02 11.43 10.25
N VAL A 67 13.10 12.35 9.96
CA VAL A 67 12.74 12.75 8.59
C VAL A 67 12.68 14.29 8.52
N GLN A 68 13.57 14.91 7.74
CA GLN A 68 13.68 16.38 7.63
C GLN A 68 12.85 16.98 6.48
N SER A 69 12.40 16.17 5.51
CA SER A 69 11.79 16.64 4.26
C SER A 69 10.65 15.70 3.80
N ILE A 70 9.53 16.27 3.32
CA ILE A 70 8.46 15.56 2.61
C ILE A 70 8.94 15.11 1.21
N PHE A 71 9.90 15.84 0.64
CA PHE A 71 10.47 15.57 -0.67
C PHE A 71 11.73 14.72 -0.51
N LEU A 72 11.60 13.42 -0.78
CA LEU A 72 12.70 12.47 -0.90
C LEU A 72 13.67 12.93 -2.01
N LYS A 73 14.77 13.59 -1.64
CA LYS A 73 15.85 14.02 -2.52
C LYS A 73 16.91 12.92 -2.74
N THR A 74 17.00 11.89 -1.89
CA THR A 74 18.05 10.86 -1.99
C THR A 74 17.55 9.42 -1.86
N THR A 75 18.28 8.45 -2.42
CA THR A 75 17.96 7.01 -2.39
C THR A 75 17.80 6.46 -0.97
N GLN A 76 18.51 7.03 0.01
CA GLN A 76 18.41 6.64 1.42
C GLN A 76 17.09 7.09 2.07
N GLU A 77 16.51 8.19 1.63
CA GLU A 77 15.19 8.64 2.12
C GLU A 77 14.06 7.75 1.60
N ARG A 78 14.29 6.90 0.59
CA ARG A 78 13.31 5.91 0.07
C ARG A 78 13.21 4.66 0.94
N ILE A 79 14.26 4.34 1.72
CA ILE A 79 14.31 3.15 2.57
C ILE A 79 13.25 3.22 3.67
N ILE A 80 13.10 4.38 4.33
CA ILE A 80 12.14 4.55 5.43
C ILE A 80 10.68 4.36 4.93
N PRO A 81 10.23 5.01 3.84
CA PRO A 81 8.90 4.79 3.29
C PRO A 81 8.66 3.37 2.77
N LEU A 82 9.65 2.74 2.12
CA LEU A 82 9.54 1.35 1.67
C LEU A 82 9.39 0.38 2.85
N LEU A 83 10.13 0.62 3.93
CA LEU A 83 10.07 -0.19 5.15
C LEU A 83 8.72 -0.01 5.86
N ILE A 84 8.24 1.24 5.99
CA ILE A 84 6.89 1.52 6.52
C ILE A 84 5.83 0.81 5.68
N ASN A 85 5.87 0.96 4.36
CA ASN A 85 4.89 0.34 3.47
C ASN A 85 4.93 -1.20 3.59
N SER A 86 6.12 -1.79 3.67
CA SER A 86 6.28 -3.23 3.91
C SER A 86 5.64 -3.69 5.23
N ILE A 87 5.83 -2.93 6.32
CA ILE A 87 5.19 -3.22 7.62
C ILE A 87 3.67 -3.12 7.52
N ILE A 88 3.16 -2.08 6.87
CA ILE A 88 1.71 -1.87 6.69
C ILE A 88 1.10 -3.05 5.93
N VAL A 89 1.68 -3.42 4.79
CA VAL A 89 1.19 -4.55 3.98
C VAL A 89 1.29 -5.87 4.74
N PHE A 90 2.36 -6.07 5.52
CA PHE A 90 2.48 -7.23 6.39
C PHE A 90 1.37 -7.28 7.45
N LEU A 91 1.04 -6.13 8.08
CA LEU A 91 -0.08 -6.04 9.02
C LEU A 91 -1.42 -6.35 8.33
N MET A 92 -1.61 -5.92 7.08
CA MET A 92 -2.81 -6.25 6.31
C MET A 92 -2.95 -7.76 6.10
N LEU A 93 -1.87 -8.46 5.73
CA LEU A 93 -1.85 -9.92 5.59
C LEU A 93 -2.07 -10.68 6.90
N ARG A 94 -1.71 -10.08 8.04
CA ARG A 94 -1.84 -10.73 9.36
C ARG A 94 -3.17 -10.44 10.05
N LYS A 95 -3.75 -9.26 9.84
CA LYS A 95 -4.92 -8.76 10.60
C LYS A 95 -6.16 -8.55 9.75
N VAL A 96 -6.03 -8.24 8.46
CA VAL A 96 -7.16 -7.86 7.61
C VAL A 96 -7.54 -8.97 6.65
N PHE A 97 -6.59 -9.60 5.97
CA PHE A 97 -6.87 -10.63 4.99
C PHE A 97 -6.30 -11.97 5.45
N SER A 98 -7.18 -12.93 5.76
CA SER A 98 -6.79 -14.30 6.06
C SER A 98 -6.71 -15.11 4.76
N ALA A 99 -5.66 -15.93 4.61
CA ALA A 99 -5.50 -16.81 3.45
C ALA A 99 -6.65 -17.81 3.29
N TYR A 100 -7.33 -18.17 4.39
CA TYR A 100 -8.47 -19.10 4.37
C TYR A 100 -9.78 -18.45 3.91
N GLU A 101 -9.96 -17.15 4.17
CA GLU A 101 -11.20 -16.43 3.83
C GLU A 101 -11.13 -15.82 2.43
N PHE A 102 -9.98 -15.20 2.10
CA PHE A 102 -9.80 -14.38 0.91
C PHE A 102 -8.44 -14.63 0.26
N VAL A 103 -8.25 -15.84 -0.29
CA VAL A 103 -6.97 -16.29 -0.87
C VAL A 103 -6.45 -15.37 -1.98
N GLU A 104 -7.33 -14.80 -2.79
CA GLU A 104 -6.97 -13.94 -3.92
C GLU A 104 -6.45 -12.58 -3.43
N LEU A 105 -7.11 -11.99 -2.42
CA LEU A 105 -6.64 -10.76 -1.79
C LEU A 105 -5.34 -11.02 -1.02
N TYR A 106 -5.23 -12.14 -0.33
CA TYR A 106 -3.99 -12.52 0.35
C TYR A 106 -2.82 -12.63 -0.63
N GLY A 107 -3.02 -13.27 -1.79
CA GLY A 107 -2.02 -13.34 -2.85
C GLY A 107 -1.65 -11.97 -3.42
N PHE A 108 -2.64 -11.11 -3.68
CA PHE A 108 -2.42 -9.74 -4.15
C PHE A 108 -1.54 -8.93 -3.18
N PHE A 109 -1.89 -8.91 -1.90
CA PHE A 109 -1.10 -8.19 -0.88
C PHE A 109 0.28 -8.80 -0.65
N THR A 110 0.42 -10.12 -0.80
CA THR A 110 1.72 -10.79 -0.73
C THR A 110 2.62 -10.39 -1.90
N GLY A 111 2.07 -10.27 -3.12
CA GLY A 111 2.80 -9.76 -4.27
C GLY A 111 3.30 -8.32 -4.07
N ILE A 112 2.48 -7.46 -3.47
CA ILE A 112 2.88 -6.10 -3.08
C ILE A 112 4.03 -6.14 -2.07
N LEU A 113 3.92 -7.00 -1.04
CA LEU A 113 4.95 -7.13 -0.01
C LEU A 113 6.28 -7.57 -0.61
N ILE A 114 6.28 -8.62 -1.44
CA ILE A 114 7.50 -9.13 -2.09
C ILE A 114 8.12 -8.06 -2.99
N SER A 115 7.30 -7.33 -3.75
CA SER A 115 7.77 -6.24 -4.61
C SER A 115 8.41 -5.10 -3.80
N ASN A 116 7.79 -4.71 -2.68
CA ASN A 116 8.35 -3.71 -1.77
C ASN A 116 9.66 -4.17 -1.11
N LEU A 117 9.73 -5.44 -0.68
CA LEU A 117 10.95 -6.01 -0.11
C LEU A 117 12.08 -6.09 -1.14
N ALA A 118 11.78 -6.47 -2.38
CA ALA A 118 12.77 -6.45 -3.48
C ALA A 118 13.30 -5.03 -3.71
N CYS A 119 12.41 -4.03 -3.79
CA CYS A 119 12.81 -2.62 -3.88
C CYS A 119 13.64 -2.17 -2.67
N LEU A 120 13.28 -2.59 -1.46
CA LEU A 120 14.02 -2.26 -0.23
C LEU A 120 15.43 -2.84 -0.27
N ILE A 121 15.60 -4.09 -0.68
CA ILE A 121 16.90 -4.75 -0.85
C ILE A 121 17.74 -3.99 -1.88
N LEU A 122 17.17 -3.65 -3.05
CA LEU A 122 17.87 -2.88 -4.09
C LEU A 122 18.27 -1.48 -3.60
N ALA A 123 17.41 -0.80 -2.84
CA ALA A 123 17.70 0.49 -2.25
C ALA A 123 18.85 0.42 -1.22
N LEU A 124 18.92 -0.65 -0.42
CA LEU A 124 20.02 -0.92 0.52
C LEU A 124 21.34 -1.19 -0.23
N LEU A 125 21.29 -1.89 -1.36
CA LEU A 125 22.43 -2.10 -2.26
C LEU A 125 22.81 -0.86 -3.08
N LYS A 126 22.16 0.30 -2.83
CA LYS A 126 22.34 1.58 -3.54
C LYS A 126 22.09 1.49 -5.05
N PHE A 127 21.39 0.46 -5.51
CA PHE A 127 21.01 0.32 -6.91
C PHE A 127 19.73 1.13 -7.17
N LYS A 128 19.71 1.96 -8.22
CA LYS A 128 18.50 2.69 -8.61
C LYS A 128 17.50 1.72 -9.25
N ALA A 129 16.64 1.15 -8.44
CA ALA A 129 15.36 0.62 -8.90
C ALA A 129 14.37 1.81 -8.95
N SER A 130 14.21 2.37 -10.16
CA SER A 130 13.38 3.55 -10.50
C SER A 130 13.91 4.95 -10.13
#